data_AF-A0A5C2S642-F1
#
_entry.id   AF-A0A5C2S642-F1
#
_cell.length_a   1.000
_cell.length_b   1.000
_cell.length_c   1.000
_cell.angle_alpha   90.00
_cell.angle_beta   90.00
_cell.angle_gamma   90.00
#
_symmetry.space_group_name_H-M   'P 1'
#
loop_
_entity.id
_entity.type
_entity.pdbx_description
1 polymer ?
#
loop_
_entity_poly.entity_id
_entity_poly.type
_entity_poly.pdbx_seq_one_letter_code
_entity_poly.pdbx_strand_id
1 'polypeptide(L)'
;MPRAIMDSDGDGRGVLQHPACGDALRHCNNCLKRETTGVKLRKCAGCSSVVYCSSECQKAEWPRHKPMCQTDHPGDTATVARYGYTSVSAFTRDLADFLDAHTWAFRMLVTVQRQLQVDANPGVPIPHLPRLLRFRLRCQTTRSNVHKHRNPATRFAIVAQTFTDMDAYARKNELWWEQSTVLRNEATRAFAQQYPGHNGDFIAVEYKVPGTHGGAMNYFPLQTPRAPAPGTAEQRRPILEDMVDFCTRSINYGFPMRMRVVGDAFTKLAYPGTFVRMDGCWTWKAILEEWKSYAPGQHRALDVAVRELKTRMPIAYLIDSTLRITSGVSVLLSQDAFRP
;
A
#
# COMPACT_ATOMS: atom_id res chain seq x y z
N MET A 1 -32.62 -55.31 12.01
CA MET A 1 -33.66 -54.26 11.96
C MET A 1 -33.80 -53.68 13.37
N PRO A 2 -33.91 -52.37 13.60
CA PRO A 2 -33.06 -51.21 13.23
C PRO A 2 -32.31 -50.64 14.48
N ARG A 3 -31.07 -50.14 14.41
CA ARG A 3 -30.55 -48.78 14.03
C ARG A 3 -30.78 -47.65 15.06
N ALA A 4 -29.69 -47.18 15.69
CA ALA A 4 -29.37 -45.77 15.99
C ALA A 4 -27.88 -45.67 16.43
N ILE A 5 -26.97 -45.43 15.48
CA ILE A 5 -26.15 -44.21 15.32
C ILE A 5 -25.21 -43.94 16.51
N MET A 6 -23.95 -44.36 16.38
CA MET A 6 -22.79 -43.79 17.07
C MET A 6 -21.95 -43.11 15.99
N ASP A 7 -21.94 -41.77 15.97
CA ASP A 7 -20.93 -41.01 15.25
C ASP A 7 -19.73 -40.80 16.17
N SER A 8 -18.63 -41.41 15.76
CA SER A 8 -17.27 -41.07 16.15
C SER A 8 -16.87 -39.77 15.45
N ASP A 9 -16.39 -38.77 16.17
CA ASP A 9 -15.44 -37.82 15.60
C ASP A 9 -14.51 -37.26 16.67
N GLY A 10 -13.23 -37.58 16.51
CA GLY A 10 -12.14 -36.95 17.24
C GLY A 10 -11.87 -35.57 16.65
N ASP A 11 -12.26 -34.52 17.36
CA ASP A 11 -11.88 -33.15 17.02
C ASP A 11 -10.49 -32.84 17.61
N GLY A 12 -9.46 -33.31 16.89
CA GLY A 12 -8.07 -32.89 17.06
C GLY A 12 -7.81 -31.55 16.39
N ARG A 13 -8.57 -30.49 16.72
CA ARG A 13 -8.19 -29.12 16.35
C ARG A 13 -7.12 -28.61 17.29
N GLY A 14 -5.88 -28.97 16.96
CA GLY A 14 -4.68 -28.37 17.51
C GLY A 14 -4.69 -26.85 17.30
N VAL A 15 -4.89 -26.14 18.39
CA VAL A 15 -4.63 -24.70 18.52
C VAL A 15 -3.14 -24.50 18.26
N LEU A 16 -2.78 -24.11 17.04
CA LEU A 16 -1.44 -23.58 16.76
C LEU A 16 -1.35 -22.20 17.41
N GLN A 17 -0.87 -22.17 18.64
CA GLN A 17 -0.26 -20.98 19.23
C GLN A 17 0.85 -20.51 18.29
N HIS A 18 0.57 -19.45 17.53
CA HIS A 18 1.58 -18.78 16.73
C HIS A 18 2.48 -17.96 17.65
N PRO A 19 3.81 -18.19 17.67
CA PRO A 19 4.71 -17.28 18.35
C PRO A 19 4.64 -15.92 17.66
N ALA A 20 4.70 -14.86 18.47
CA ALA A 20 4.59 -13.45 18.12
C ALA A 20 5.63 -13.00 17.06
N CYS A 21 5.46 -13.41 15.81
CA CYS A 21 6.04 -12.69 14.70
C CYS A 21 5.19 -11.44 14.55
N GLY A 22 5.79 -10.28 14.83
CA GLY A 22 5.13 -8.99 14.65
C GLY A 22 4.67 -8.78 13.21
N ASP A 23 4.26 -7.56 12.89
CA ASP A 23 3.76 -7.20 11.56
C ASP A 23 4.87 -7.27 10.49
N ALA A 24 5.18 -8.50 10.05
CA ALA A 24 6.22 -8.83 9.09
C ALA A 24 5.90 -8.15 7.77
N LEU A 25 6.93 -7.60 7.11
CA LEU A 25 6.77 -6.82 5.89
C LEU A 25 6.12 -7.66 4.78
N ARG A 26 6.67 -8.84 4.53
CA ARG A 26 6.31 -9.68 3.39
C ARG A 26 5.27 -10.71 3.77
N HIS A 27 4.40 -10.99 2.82
CA HIS A 27 3.34 -11.97 2.93
C HIS A 27 3.11 -12.64 1.57
N CYS A 28 2.55 -13.85 1.59
CA CYS A 28 2.22 -14.60 0.38
C CYS A 28 1.22 -13.81 -0.48
N ASN A 29 1.53 -13.64 -1.77
CA ASN A 29 0.68 -12.91 -2.70
C ASN A 29 -0.64 -13.64 -3.05
N ASN A 30 -0.79 -14.91 -2.65
CA ASN A 30 -2.02 -15.67 -2.83
C ASN A 30 -2.84 -15.74 -1.52
N CYS A 31 -2.26 -16.32 -0.46
CA CYS A 31 -3.00 -16.64 0.78
C CYS A 31 -2.70 -15.70 1.95
N LEU A 32 -1.99 -14.59 1.73
CA LEU A 32 -1.66 -13.58 2.76
C LEU A 32 -0.83 -14.07 3.96
N LYS A 33 -0.44 -15.34 4.00
CA LYS A 33 0.42 -15.88 5.05
C LYS A 33 1.72 -15.08 5.14
N ARG A 34 1.97 -14.50 6.31
CA ARG A 34 3.15 -13.66 6.59
C ARG A 34 4.43 -14.49 6.64
N GLU A 35 5.54 -13.86 6.25
CA GLU A 35 6.87 -14.45 6.42
C GLU A 35 7.15 -14.63 7.91
N THR A 36 7.60 -15.82 8.30
CA THR A 36 8.01 -16.15 9.67
C THR A 36 9.29 -16.98 9.60
N THR A 37 9.95 -17.17 10.75
CA THR A 37 11.19 -17.98 10.85
C THR A 37 11.04 -19.39 10.26
N GLY A 38 9.84 -19.98 10.33
CA GLY A 38 9.51 -21.29 9.76
C GLY A 38 8.91 -21.28 8.35
N VAL A 39 8.49 -20.11 7.84
CA VAL A 39 7.84 -19.98 6.52
C VAL A 39 8.63 -19.01 5.66
N LYS A 40 9.57 -19.55 4.88
CA LYS A 40 10.35 -18.78 3.92
C LYS A 40 9.56 -18.56 2.63
N LEU A 41 9.30 -17.30 2.31
CA LEU A 41 8.59 -16.97 1.08
C LEU A 41 9.54 -17.05 -0.13
N ARG A 42 9.05 -17.62 -1.23
CA ARG A 42 9.75 -17.78 -2.49
C ARG A 42 9.33 -16.69 -3.46
N LYS A 43 10.28 -15.97 -4.03
CA LYS A 43 10.01 -14.94 -5.04
C LYS A 43 9.58 -15.57 -6.37
N CYS A 44 8.74 -14.86 -7.11
CA CYS A 44 8.51 -15.17 -8.53
C CYS A 44 9.84 -15.14 -9.29
N ALA A 45 10.14 -16.21 -10.05
CA ALA A 45 11.37 -16.32 -10.82
C ALA A 45 11.44 -15.33 -12.00
N GLY A 46 10.29 -14.88 -12.52
CA GLY A 46 10.23 -13.90 -13.61
C GLY A 46 10.50 -12.48 -13.15
N CYS A 47 9.60 -11.92 -12.33
CA CYS A 47 9.63 -10.49 -11.98
C CYS A 47 10.32 -10.16 -10.65
N SER A 48 10.52 -11.14 -9.76
CA SER A 48 11.01 -10.96 -8.38
C SER A 48 10.21 -9.96 -7.50
N SER A 49 9.07 -9.45 -7.96
CA SER A 49 8.28 -8.40 -7.27
C SER A 49 7.30 -8.96 -6.24
N VAL A 50 6.81 -10.18 -6.46
CA VAL A 50 5.86 -10.87 -5.58
C VAL A 50 6.49 -12.14 -5.00
N VAL A 51 5.97 -12.57 -3.85
CA VAL A 51 6.46 -13.74 -3.12
C VAL A 51 5.31 -14.70 -2.77
N TYR A 52 5.61 -15.99 -2.67
CA TYR A 52 4.65 -17.05 -2.41
C TYR A 52 5.20 -18.01 -1.34
N CYS A 53 4.35 -18.49 -0.44
CA CYS A 53 4.77 -19.53 0.52
C CYS A 53 4.99 -20.87 -0.18
N SER A 54 4.30 -21.12 -1.30
CA SER A 54 4.42 -22.37 -2.03
C SER A 54 4.25 -22.26 -3.55
N SER A 55 4.68 -23.30 -4.26
CA SER A 55 4.45 -23.47 -5.70
C SER A 55 2.96 -23.52 -6.03
N GLU A 56 2.15 -24.08 -5.13
CA GLU A 56 0.70 -24.18 -5.26
C GLU A 56 0.09 -22.79 -5.17
N CYS A 57 0.54 -21.97 -4.21
CA CYS A 57 0.13 -20.57 -4.13
C CYS A 57 0.55 -19.76 -5.36
N GLN A 58 1.74 -20.00 -5.90
CA GLN A 58 2.16 -19.34 -7.14
C GLN A 58 1.29 -19.77 -8.33
N LYS A 59 0.98 -21.06 -8.47
CA LYS A 59 0.12 -21.60 -9.55
C LYS A 59 -1.32 -21.06 -9.43
N ALA A 60 -1.85 -20.98 -8.22
CA ALA A 60 -3.19 -20.45 -7.96
C ALA A 60 -3.33 -18.97 -8.36
N GLU A 61 -2.32 -18.15 -8.05
CA GLU A 61 -2.31 -16.72 -8.39
C GLU A 61 -1.82 -16.46 -9.83
N TRP A 62 -1.27 -17.46 -10.53
CA TRP A 62 -0.65 -17.30 -11.84
C TRP A 62 -1.57 -16.68 -12.91
N PRO A 63 -2.86 -17.03 -13.03
CA PRO A 63 -3.75 -16.38 -14.00
C PRO A 63 -3.82 -14.87 -13.83
N ARG A 64 -3.75 -14.38 -12.58
CA ARG A 64 -3.79 -12.97 -12.21
C ARG A 64 -2.43 -12.29 -12.35
N HIS A 65 -1.38 -13.00 -11.96
CA HIS A 65 -0.01 -12.47 -11.95
C HIS A 65 0.64 -12.45 -13.33
N LYS A 66 0.42 -13.48 -14.16
CA LYS A 66 1.08 -13.68 -15.47
C LYS A 66 1.04 -12.44 -16.37
N PRO A 67 -0.09 -11.74 -16.54
CA PRO A 67 -0.15 -10.58 -17.43
C PRO A 67 0.76 -9.41 -17.00
N MET A 68 1.11 -9.35 -15.72
CA MET A 68 1.99 -8.32 -15.14
C MET A 68 3.36 -8.86 -14.73
N CYS A 69 3.61 -10.14 -14.96
CA CYS A 69 4.89 -10.76 -14.66
C CYS A 69 5.89 -10.31 -15.72
N GLN A 70 6.33 -9.05 -15.60
CA GLN A 70 7.33 -8.47 -16.48
C GLN A 70 8.72 -9.00 -16.13
N THR A 71 9.46 -9.39 -17.15
CA THR A 71 10.91 -9.61 -17.07
C THR A 71 11.63 -8.30 -17.39
N ASP A 72 12.89 -8.20 -16.94
CA ASP A 72 13.72 -7.01 -17.02
C ASP A 72 13.65 -6.32 -18.40
N HIS A 73 13.33 -5.02 -18.43
CA HIS A 73 13.50 -4.21 -19.65
C HIS A 73 14.99 -3.89 -19.86
N PRO A 74 15.58 -4.11 -21.04
CA PRO A 74 17.00 -3.86 -21.28
C PRO A 74 17.45 -2.42 -20.95
N GLY A 75 16.56 -1.44 -21.16
CA GLY A 75 16.80 -0.03 -20.82
C GLY A 75 16.89 0.25 -19.30
N ASP A 76 16.37 -0.64 -18.45
CA ASP A 76 16.34 -0.45 -17.01
C ASP A 76 17.67 -0.82 -16.35
N THR A 77 18.44 -1.76 -16.91
CA THR A 77 19.69 -2.25 -16.33
C THR A 77 20.70 -1.12 -16.06
N ALA A 78 20.92 -0.25 -17.05
CA ALA A 78 21.84 0.88 -16.90
C ALA A 78 21.33 1.89 -15.86
N THR A 79 20.02 2.16 -15.83
CA THR A 79 19.41 3.08 -14.86
C THR A 79 19.52 2.53 -13.44
N VAL A 80 19.14 1.28 -13.19
CA VAL A 80 19.17 0.71 -11.82
C VAL A 80 20.60 0.55 -11.31
N ALA A 81 21.58 0.32 -12.19
CA ALA A 81 23.00 0.31 -11.83
C ALA A 81 23.48 1.69 -11.34
N ARG A 82 22.92 2.79 -11.85
CA ARG A 82 23.19 4.15 -11.33
C ARG A 82 22.65 4.34 -9.91
N TYR A 83 21.54 3.69 -9.57
CA TYR A 83 21.00 3.64 -8.21
C TYR A 83 21.72 2.64 -7.28
N GLY A 84 22.78 1.98 -7.77
CA GLY A 84 23.57 1.03 -6.98
C GLY A 84 22.89 -0.34 -6.80
N TYR A 85 22.06 -0.76 -7.76
CA TYR A 85 21.50 -2.12 -7.79
C TYR A 85 22.30 -3.01 -8.74
N THR A 86 22.42 -4.28 -8.37
CA THR A 86 23.11 -5.30 -9.19
C THR A 86 22.24 -5.89 -10.29
N SER A 87 20.92 -5.73 -10.20
CA SER A 87 19.96 -6.16 -11.22
C SER A 87 18.64 -5.41 -11.10
N VAL A 88 17.87 -5.39 -12.20
CA VAL A 88 16.50 -4.84 -12.22
C VAL A 88 15.61 -5.60 -11.25
N SER A 89 15.69 -6.94 -11.23
CA SER A 89 15.03 -7.77 -10.22
C SER A 89 15.36 -7.41 -8.75
N ALA A 90 16.55 -6.88 -8.46
CA ALA A 90 16.89 -6.41 -7.11
C ALA A 90 16.23 -5.07 -6.79
N PHE A 91 16.22 -4.17 -7.77
CA PHE A 91 15.52 -2.89 -7.69
C PHE A 91 14.01 -3.07 -7.53
N THR A 92 13.37 -3.89 -8.36
CA THR A 92 11.92 -4.13 -8.34
C THR A 92 11.46 -4.68 -6.99
N ARG A 93 12.23 -5.59 -6.41
CA ARG A 93 11.96 -6.11 -5.06
C ARG A 93 12.08 -5.04 -3.98
N ASP A 94 13.12 -4.21 -4.06
CA ASP A 94 13.31 -3.15 -3.06
C ASP A 94 12.25 -2.05 -3.18
N LEU A 95 11.75 -1.79 -4.39
CA LEU A 95 10.60 -0.92 -4.64
C LEU A 95 9.31 -1.53 -4.07
N ALA A 96 9.03 -2.81 -4.33
CA ALA A 96 7.86 -3.50 -3.78
C ALA A 96 7.86 -3.48 -2.24
N ASP A 97 8.98 -3.84 -1.62
CA ASP A 97 9.17 -3.75 -0.16
C ASP A 97 8.93 -2.33 0.38
N PHE A 98 9.36 -1.29 -0.34
CA PHE A 98 9.16 0.09 0.07
C PHE A 98 7.70 0.52 -0.02
N LEU A 99 7.00 0.13 -1.09
CA LEU A 99 5.57 0.39 -1.23
C LEU A 99 4.79 -0.35 -0.13
N ASP A 100 5.12 -1.61 0.14
CA ASP A 100 4.52 -2.42 1.21
C ASP A 100 4.81 -1.86 2.62
N ALA A 101 6.00 -1.33 2.84
CA ALA A 101 6.35 -0.68 4.10
C ALA A 101 5.41 0.50 4.38
N HIS A 102 5.11 1.28 3.35
CA HIS A 102 4.36 2.54 3.41
C HIS A 102 2.91 2.45 2.91
N THR A 103 2.35 1.24 2.78
CA THR A 103 1.02 0.99 2.21
C THR A 103 -0.06 1.90 2.79
N TRP A 104 -0.10 2.08 4.10
CA TRP A 104 -1.11 2.92 4.75
C TRP A 104 -1.01 4.38 4.29
N ALA A 105 0.21 4.94 4.29
CA ALA A 105 0.43 6.34 3.94
C ALA A 105 0.14 6.60 2.47
N PHE A 106 0.55 5.70 1.56
CA PHE A 106 0.18 5.81 0.15
C PHE A 106 -1.32 5.75 -0.08
N ARG A 107 -2.03 4.82 0.56
CA ARG A 107 -3.49 4.72 0.45
C ARG A 107 -4.19 5.96 1.01
N MET A 108 -3.69 6.50 2.12
CA MET A 108 -4.22 7.73 2.69
C MET A 108 -4.04 8.90 1.70
N LEU A 109 -2.85 9.06 1.13
CA LEU A 109 -2.59 10.04 0.07
C LEU A 109 -3.54 9.89 -1.13
N VAL A 110 -3.82 8.66 -1.59
CA VAL A 110 -4.79 8.42 -2.68
C VAL A 110 -6.17 8.99 -2.32
N THR A 111 -6.68 8.72 -1.12
CA THR A 111 -8.00 9.21 -0.69
C THR A 111 -8.05 10.72 -0.53
N VAL A 112 -6.98 11.32 -0.02
CA VAL A 112 -6.87 12.77 0.20
C VAL A 112 -6.74 13.51 -1.12
N GLN A 113 -5.86 13.06 -2.01
CA GLN A 113 -5.67 13.66 -3.33
C GLN A 113 -6.95 13.59 -4.16
N ARG A 114 -7.68 12.47 -4.08
CA ARG A 114 -9.01 12.36 -4.68
C ARG A 114 -9.96 13.42 -4.13
N GLN A 115 -10.03 13.60 -2.81
CA GLN A 115 -10.95 14.58 -2.22
C GLN A 115 -10.56 16.01 -2.56
N LEU A 116 -9.27 16.34 -2.54
CA LEU A 116 -8.76 17.65 -2.98
C LEU A 116 -9.11 17.92 -4.46
N GLN A 117 -9.03 16.90 -5.32
CA GLN A 117 -9.42 17.01 -6.72
C GLN A 117 -10.92 17.30 -6.87
N VAL A 118 -11.78 16.64 -6.08
CA VAL A 118 -13.23 16.90 -6.07
C VAL A 118 -13.53 18.31 -5.58
N ASP A 119 -12.89 18.74 -4.48
CA ASP A 119 -13.10 20.05 -3.87
C ASP A 119 -12.64 21.19 -4.80
N ALA A 120 -11.60 20.97 -5.60
CA ALA A 120 -11.09 21.94 -6.56
C ALA A 120 -11.94 22.06 -7.85
N ASN A 121 -12.87 21.12 -8.08
CA ASN A 121 -13.66 21.04 -9.31
C ASN A 121 -15.17 20.90 -8.98
N PRO A 122 -15.78 21.93 -8.36
CA PRO A 122 -17.17 21.86 -7.95
C PRO A 122 -18.10 21.66 -9.16
N GLY A 123 -19.08 20.77 -9.02
CA GLY A 123 -20.05 20.46 -10.07
C GLY A 123 -19.55 19.49 -11.15
N VAL A 124 -18.27 19.10 -11.15
CA VAL A 124 -17.76 18.09 -12.08
C VAL A 124 -17.99 16.69 -11.49
N PRO A 125 -18.68 15.78 -12.21
CA PRO A 125 -18.84 14.40 -11.76
C PRO A 125 -17.49 13.71 -11.55
N ILE A 126 -17.36 12.96 -10.44
CA ILE A 126 -16.13 12.23 -10.08
C ILE A 126 -15.56 11.37 -11.23
N PRO A 127 -16.36 10.64 -12.02
CA PRO A 127 -15.84 9.85 -13.15
C PRO A 127 -15.19 10.68 -14.26
N HIS A 128 -15.50 11.98 -14.35
CA HIS A 128 -14.95 12.91 -15.34
C HIS A 128 -13.69 13.63 -14.84
N LEU A 129 -13.34 13.49 -13.56
CA LEU A 129 -12.06 14.01 -13.04
C LEU A 129 -10.91 13.10 -13.49
N PRO A 130 -9.66 13.60 -13.55
CA PRO A 130 -8.49 12.76 -13.80
C PRO A 130 -8.41 11.56 -12.83
N ARG A 131 -8.21 10.35 -13.37
CA ARG A 131 -8.23 9.08 -12.61
C ARG A 131 -6.89 8.35 -12.55
N LEU A 132 -5.80 8.99 -13.00
CA LEU A 132 -4.45 8.44 -12.86
C LEU A 132 -3.62 9.35 -11.95
N LEU A 133 -3.38 8.91 -10.71
CA LEU A 133 -2.52 9.58 -9.74
C LEU A 133 -1.10 9.01 -9.83
N ARG A 134 -0.14 9.86 -10.20
CA ARG A 134 1.28 9.48 -10.27
C ARG A 134 2.04 9.97 -9.04
N PHE A 135 2.64 9.04 -8.32
CA PHE A 135 3.71 9.30 -7.36
C PHE A 135 5.06 9.26 -8.08
N ARG A 136 5.74 10.40 -8.19
CA ARG A 136 7.14 10.42 -8.63
C ARG A 136 8.03 10.11 -7.43
N LEU A 137 8.84 9.08 -7.57
CA LEU A 137 9.73 8.58 -6.52
C LEU A 137 11.19 8.85 -6.90
N ARG A 138 11.98 9.28 -5.93
CA ARG A 138 13.44 9.34 -6.02
C ARG A 138 14.02 8.14 -5.29
N CYS A 139 14.92 7.41 -5.95
CA CYS A 139 15.71 6.40 -5.26
C CYS A 139 16.76 7.08 -4.37
N GLN A 140 16.81 6.70 -3.09
CA GLN A 140 17.73 7.24 -2.10
C GLN A 140 18.96 6.35 -1.90
N THR A 141 19.02 5.19 -2.57
CA THR A 141 20.16 4.28 -2.44
C THR A 141 21.33 4.76 -3.30
N THR A 142 22.53 4.66 -2.74
CA THR A 142 23.78 4.94 -3.44
C THR A 142 24.57 3.64 -3.67
N ARG A 143 25.61 3.71 -4.50
CA ARG A 143 26.52 2.57 -4.74
C ARG A 143 27.23 2.06 -3.48
N SER A 144 27.39 2.90 -2.45
CA SER A 144 28.00 2.52 -1.18
C SER A 144 27.06 1.71 -0.26
N ASN A 145 25.75 1.66 -0.56
CA ASN A 145 24.78 0.98 0.30
C ASN A 145 24.72 -0.52 0.01
N VAL A 146 25.28 -1.34 0.92
CA VAL A 146 25.17 -2.81 0.85
C VAL A 146 23.70 -3.24 0.94
N HIS A 147 23.22 -4.00 -0.06
CA HIS A 147 21.80 -4.39 -0.21
C HIS A 147 21.19 -5.01 1.07
N LYS A 148 21.96 -5.84 1.81
CA LYS A 148 21.49 -6.53 3.02
C LYS A 148 21.01 -5.58 4.13
N HIS A 149 21.55 -4.36 4.18
CA HIS A 149 21.28 -3.37 5.22
C HIS A 149 20.28 -2.27 4.81
N ARG A 150 19.74 -2.33 3.59
CA ARG A 150 18.77 -1.32 3.13
C ARG A 150 17.46 -1.50 3.89
N ASN A 151 17.15 -0.58 4.80
CA ASN A 151 15.86 -0.57 5.50
C ASN A 151 14.73 -0.30 4.49
N PRO A 152 13.70 -1.16 4.39
CA PRO A 152 12.61 -1.03 3.42
C PRO A 152 11.88 0.30 3.50
N ALA A 153 11.86 0.98 4.65
CA ALA A 153 11.19 2.26 4.82
C ALA A 153 11.92 3.47 4.23
N THR A 154 13.19 3.35 3.82
CA THR A 154 14.09 4.50 3.55
C THR A 154 14.76 4.47 2.17
N ARG A 155 14.34 3.56 1.29
CA ARG A 155 15.02 3.34 -0.01
C ARG A 155 14.59 4.34 -1.07
N PHE A 156 13.42 4.93 -0.91
CA PHE A 156 12.84 5.87 -1.86
C PHE A 156 12.17 7.03 -1.12
N ALA A 157 11.93 8.12 -1.82
CA ALA A 157 11.16 9.26 -1.32
C ALA A 157 10.20 9.77 -2.40
N ILE A 158 9.03 10.22 -1.98
CA ILE A 158 8.12 10.98 -2.84
C ILE A 158 8.75 12.35 -3.13
N VAL A 159 8.79 12.72 -4.40
CA VAL A 159 9.19 14.07 -4.85
C VAL A 159 8.04 14.85 -5.48
N ALA A 160 7.01 14.17 -5.99
CA ALA A 160 5.81 14.82 -6.50
C ALA A 160 4.62 13.87 -6.54
N GLN A 161 3.43 14.45 -6.48
CA GLN A 161 2.13 13.78 -6.64
C GLN A 161 1.37 14.56 -7.71
N THR A 162 0.99 13.91 -8.81
CA THR A 162 0.33 14.61 -9.92
C THR A 162 -0.77 13.75 -10.52
N PHE A 163 -1.94 14.33 -10.73
CA PHE A 163 -2.94 13.74 -11.61
C PHE A 163 -2.51 13.89 -13.07
N THR A 164 -2.75 12.84 -13.85
CA THR A 164 -2.50 12.81 -15.29
C THR A 164 -3.71 12.25 -16.01
N ASP A 165 -3.85 12.59 -17.29
CA ASP A 165 -4.88 12.05 -18.16
C ASP A 165 -4.64 10.54 -18.38
N MET A 166 -5.61 9.74 -17.95
CA MET A 166 -5.54 8.27 -18.00
C MET A 166 -5.68 7.75 -19.43
N ASP A 167 -6.48 8.40 -20.27
CA ASP A 167 -6.70 7.98 -21.65
C ASP A 167 -5.48 8.29 -22.51
N ALA A 168 -4.86 9.45 -22.30
CA ALA A 168 -3.57 9.80 -22.90
C ALA A 168 -2.46 8.84 -22.46
N TYR A 169 -2.46 8.45 -21.17
CA TYR A 169 -1.54 7.41 -20.68
C TYR A 169 -1.79 6.07 -21.36
N ALA A 170 -3.05 5.63 -21.47
CA ALA A 170 -3.43 4.38 -22.10
C ALA A 170 -2.99 4.34 -23.57
N ARG A 171 -3.25 5.40 -24.34
CA ARG A 171 -2.80 5.52 -25.74
C ARG A 171 -1.28 5.46 -25.87
N LYS A 172 -0.54 6.14 -24.97
CA LYS A 172 0.92 6.15 -24.99
C LYS A 172 1.54 4.79 -24.62
N ASN A 173 0.83 3.99 -23.81
CA ASN A 173 1.31 2.73 -23.27
C ASN A 173 0.37 1.57 -23.67
N GLU A 174 -0.10 1.58 -24.91
CA GLU A 174 -1.18 0.70 -25.41
C GLU A 174 -0.94 -0.77 -25.06
N LEU A 175 0.22 -1.32 -25.41
CA LEU A 175 0.59 -2.71 -25.11
C LEU A 175 0.47 -3.05 -23.61
N TRP A 176 0.99 -2.18 -22.74
CA TRP A 176 0.91 -2.39 -21.30
C TRP A 176 -0.52 -2.24 -20.78
N TRP A 177 -1.25 -1.27 -21.31
CA TRP A 177 -2.64 -1.04 -20.97
C TRP A 177 -3.49 -2.26 -21.33
N GLU A 178 -3.34 -2.79 -22.54
CA GLU A 178 -4.03 -4.01 -22.99
C GLU A 178 -3.67 -5.22 -22.14
N GLN A 179 -2.37 -5.46 -21.87
CA GLN A 179 -1.91 -6.57 -21.03
C GLN A 179 -2.50 -6.53 -19.62
N SER A 180 -2.67 -5.34 -19.05
CA SER A 180 -3.22 -5.15 -17.71
C SER A 180 -4.75 -5.17 -17.65
N THR A 181 -5.45 -5.45 -18.76
CA THR A 181 -6.92 -5.56 -18.80
C THR A 181 -7.47 -6.60 -17.83
N VAL A 182 -6.80 -7.76 -17.71
CA VAL A 182 -7.21 -8.82 -16.78
C VAL A 182 -7.22 -8.29 -15.34
N LEU A 183 -6.16 -7.59 -14.93
CA LEU A 183 -6.08 -7.02 -13.58
C LEU A 183 -7.17 -5.98 -13.33
N ARG A 184 -7.43 -5.09 -14.31
CA ARG A 184 -8.46 -4.07 -14.18
C ARG A 184 -9.85 -4.68 -14.04
N ASN A 185 -10.18 -5.67 -14.88
CA ASN A 185 -11.47 -6.36 -14.82
C ASN A 185 -11.66 -7.08 -13.48
N GLU A 186 -10.61 -7.72 -12.97
CA GLU A 186 -10.65 -8.34 -11.64
C GLU A 186 -10.82 -7.33 -10.51
N ALA A 187 -10.10 -6.21 -10.56
CA ALA A 187 -10.24 -5.14 -9.59
C ALA A 187 -11.68 -4.60 -9.59
N THR A 188 -12.22 -4.27 -10.76
CA THR A 188 -13.61 -3.84 -10.94
C THR A 188 -14.61 -4.86 -10.37
N ARG A 189 -14.46 -6.15 -10.69
CA ARG A 189 -15.32 -7.23 -10.17
C ARG A 189 -15.25 -7.31 -8.65
N ALA A 190 -14.04 -7.27 -8.09
CA ALA A 190 -13.85 -7.41 -6.67
C ALA A 190 -14.37 -6.18 -5.90
N PHE A 191 -14.19 -4.97 -6.45
CA PHE A 191 -14.80 -3.76 -5.88
C PHE A 191 -16.33 -3.82 -5.91
N ALA A 192 -16.92 -4.35 -6.99
CA ALA A 192 -18.38 -4.52 -7.07
C ALA A 192 -18.90 -5.54 -6.04
N GLN A 193 -18.15 -6.61 -5.76
CA GLN A 193 -18.48 -7.58 -4.71
C GLN A 193 -18.35 -6.99 -3.31
N GLN A 194 -17.28 -6.24 -3.05
CA GLN A 194 -16.98 -5.68 -1.75
C GLN A 194 -17.87 -4.48 -1.40
N TYR A 195 -18.32 -3.72 -2.40
CA TYR A 195 -19.06 -2.46 -2.21
C TYR A 195 -20.35 -2.46 -3.03
N PRO A 196 -21.48 -2.90 -2.44
CA PRO A 196 -22.77 -2.85 -3.10
C PRO A 196 -23.13 -1.43 -3.56
N GLY A 197 -23.38 -1.28 -4.87
CA GLY A 197 -23.65 0.01 -5.53
C GLY A 197 -22.41 0.72 -6.10
N HIS A 198 -21.25 0.04 -6.15
CA HIS A 198 -20.08 0.53 -6.87
C HIS A 198 -20.24 0.35 -8.40
N ASN A 199 -20.04 1.43 -9.16
CA ASN A 199 -20.25 1.44 -10.61
C ASN A 199 -19.11 0.82 -11.44
N GLY A 200 -18.10 0.26 -10.77
CA GLY A 200 -16.97 -0.41 -11.42
C GLY A 200 -15.77 0.51 -11.74
N ASP A 201 -15.91 1.82 -11.53
CA ASP A 201 -14.84 2.79 -11.71
C ASP A 201 -13.70 2.62 -10.70
N PHE A 202 -12.49 2.99 -11.10
CA PHE A 202 -11.31 2.95 -10.25
C PHE A 202 -10.44 4.18 -10.46
N ILE A 203 -9.58 4.45 -9.48
CA ILE A 203 -8.41 5.31 -9.63
C ILE A 203 -7.18 4.43 -9.84
N ALA A 204 -6.43 4.70 -10.90
CA ALA A 204 -5.14 4.10 -11.17
C ALA A 204 -4.04 4.90 -10.46
N VAL A 205 -3.08 4.20 -9.87
CA VAL A 205 -1.97 4.77 -9.11
C VAL A 205 -0.66 4.24 -9.66
N GLU A 206 0.15 5.15 -10.20
CA GLU A 206 1.47 4.83 -10.75
C GLU A 206 2.58 5.29 -9.80
N TYR A 207 3.51 4.37 -9.51
CA TYR A 207 4.75 4.67 -8.80
C TYR A 207 5.91 4.76 -9.80
N LYS A 208 6.28 5.98 -10.19
CA LYS A 208 7.27 6.22 -11.23
C LYS A 208 8.63 6.57 -10.63
N VAL A 209 9.64 5.77 -10.93
CA VAL A 209 11.05 6.11 -10.69
C VAL A 209 11.67 6.62 -12.00
N PRO A 210 12.40 7.76 -11.99
CA PRO A 210 13.02 8.30 -13.20
C PRO A 210 13.95 7.30 -13.89
N GLY A 211 13.86 7.23 -15.22
CA GLY A 211 14.71 6.39 -16.07
C GLY A 211 14.38 4.89 -16.04
N THR A 212 13.39 4.44 -15.26
CA THR A 212 12.90 3.06 -15.30
C THR A 212 11.63 2.97 -16.14
N HIS A 213 11.50 1.92 -16.93
CA HIS A 213 10.33 1.61 -17.75
C HIS A 213 9.26 0.95 -16.88
N GLY A 214 9.67 0.11 -15.94
CA GLY A 214 8.80 -0.43 -14.90
C GLY A 214 8.45 0.60 -13.81
N GLY A 215 7.16 0.91 -13.67
CA GLY A 215 6.55 1.50 -12.48
C GLY A 215 5.54 0.53 -11.90
N ALA A 216 5.35 0.51 -10.58
CA ALA A 216 4.26 -0.26 -10.00
C ALA A 216 2.93 0.44 -10.30
N MET A 217 1.90 -0.34 -10.65
CA MET A 217 0.55 0.16 -10.89
C MET A 217 -0.41 -0.52 -9.93
N ASN A 218 -1.22 0.27 -9.23
CA ASN A 218 -2.27 -0.22 -8.36
C ASN A 218 -3.61 0.43 -8.73
N TYR A 219 -4.70 -0.29 -8.50
CA TYR A 219 -6.05 0.21 -8.73
C TYR A 219 -6.79 0.26 -7.39
N PHE A 220 -7.55 1.33 -7.18
CA PHE A 220 -8.37 1.52 -5.98
C PHE A 220 -9.80 1.88 -6.36
N PRO A 221 -10.81 1.47 -5.57
CA PRO A 221 -12.21 1.70 -5.92
C PRO A 221 -12.50 3.20 -5.95
N LEU A 222 -13.15 3.67 -7.01
CA LEU A 222 -13.60 5.05 -7.10
C LEU A 222 -15.04 5.13 -6.57
N GLN A 223 -15.16 5.28 -5.26
CA GLN A 223 -16.48 5.38 -4.62
C GLN A 223 -17.01 6.80 -4.72
N THR A 224 -18.21 6.98 -5.26
CA THR A 224 -18.97 8.24 -5.09
C THR A 224 -19.58 8.24 -3.69
N PRO A 225 -19.23 9.18 -2.79
CA PRO A 225 -19.82 9.24 -1.46
C PRO A 225 -21.35 9.37 -1.56
N ARG A 226 -22.09 8.60 -0.75
CA ARG A 226 -23.56 8.68 -0.69
C ARG A 226 -24.05 9.99 -0.07
N ALA A 227 -23.22 10.61 0.77
CA ALA A 227 -23.45 11.90 1.37
C ALA A 227 -22.28 12.84 1.04
N PRO A 228 -22.50 14.17 0.97
CA PRO A 228 -21.43 15.14 0.82
C PRO A 228 -20.37 14.98 1.92
N ALA A 229 -19.12 15.27 1.59
CA ALA A 229 -18.05 15.33 2.58
C ALA A 229 -18.39 16.41 3.64
N PRO A 230 -18.15 16.16 4.94
CA PRO A 230 -18.37 17.14 5.99
C PRO A 230 -17.67 18.49 5.72
N GLY A 231 -18.33 19.59 6.08
CA GLY A 231 -17.82 20.97 5.96
C GLY A 231 -17.84 21.53 4.53
N THR A 232 -17.28 22.73 4.35
CA THR A 232 -17.03 23.33 3.03
C THR A 232 -15.64 22.93 2.49
N ALA A 233 -15.39 23.14 1.20
CA ALA A 233 -14.08 22.88 0.60
C ALA A 233 -12.95 23.71 1.27
N GLU A 234 -13.25 24.95 1.65
CA GLU A 234 -12.33 25.86 2.36
C GLU A 234 -12.00 25.34 3.77
N GLN A 235 -12.99 24.79 4.47
CA GLN A 235 -12.80 24.19 5.80
C GLN A 235 -12.00 22.88 5.73
N ARG A 236 -12.23 22.07 4.70
CA ARG A 236 -11.52 20.79 4.51
C ARG A 236 -10.08 20.96 4.09
N ARG A 237 -9.80 21.93 3.22
CA ARG A 237 -8.48 22.11 2.59
C ARG A 237 -7.31 22.06 3.56
N PRO A 238 -7.24 22.84 4.66
CA PRO A 238 -6.09 22.82 5.55
C PRO A 238 -5.90 21.47 6.26
N ILE A 239 -6.99 20.74 6.57
CA ILE A 239 -6.94 19.39 7.15
C ILE A 239 -6.32 18.41 6.14
N LEU A 240 -6.78 18.48 4.89
CA LEU A 240 -6.33 17.59 3.82
C LEU A 240 -4.88 17.87 3.42
N GLU A 241 -4.47 19.15 3.32
CA GLU A 241 -3.09 19.54 3.05
C GLU A 241 -2.14 19.05 4.16
N ASP A 242 -2.50 19.24 5.44
CA ASP A 242 -1.71 18.74 6.56
C ASP A 242 -1.58 17.21 6.53
N MET A 243 -2.62 16.48 6.11
CA MET A 243 -2.52 15.02 5.94
C MET A 243 -1.60 14.63 4.77
N VAL A 244 -1.63 15.37 3.65
CA VAL A 244 -0.69 15.17 2.55
C VAL A 244 0.74 15.35 3.04
N ASP A 245 1.00 16.44 3.76
CA ASP A 245 2.32 16.76 4.30
C ASP A 245 2.76 15.70 5.32
N PHE A 246 1.89 15.31 6.25
CA PHE A 246 2.18 14.29 7.25
C PHE A 246 2.53 12.93 6.61
N CYS A 247 1.70 12.45 5.67
CA CYS A 247 1.95 11.18 4.99
C CYS A 247 3.23 11.23 4.14
N THR A 248 3.46 12.35 3.43
CA THR A 248 4.67 12.54 2.62
C THR A 248 5.93 12.53 3.50
N ARG A 249 5.88 13.20 4.66
CA ARG A 249 7.00 13.20 5.64
C ARG A 249 7.19 11.83 6.29
N SER A 250 6.12 11.11 6.62
CA SER A 250 6.20 9.72 7.10
C SER A 250 6.96 8.82 6.12
N ILE A 251 6.63 8.94 4.83
CA ILE A 251 7.29 8.19 3.76
C ILE A 251 8.75 8.63 3.62
N ASN A 252 8.99 9.94 3.51
CA ASN A 252 10.31 10.48 3.19
C ASN A 252 11.32 10.42 4.34
N TYR A 253 10.84 10.43 5.60
CA TYR A 253 11.69 10.29 6.78
C TYR A 253 11.72 8.87 7.35
N GLY A 254 11.02 7.94 6.70
CA GLY A 254 11.14 6.51 6.99
C GLY A 254 10.55 6.07 8.32
N PHE A 255 9.43 6.65 8.73
CA PHE A 255 8.62 6.15 9.85
C PHE A 255 7.26 5.66 9.34
N PRO A 256 7.15 4.41 8.85
CA PRO A 256 5.92 3.93 8.25
C PRO A 256 4.78 3.85 9.25
N MET A 257 3.60 4.28 8.80
CA MET A 257 2.36 4.20 9.55
C MET A 257 1.70 2.84 9.33
N ARG A 258 1.25 2.17 10.39
CA ARG A 258 0.46 0.92 10.28
C ARG A 258 -0.67 0.86 11.30
N MET A 259 -1.77 0.23 10.90
CA MET A 259 -2.89 -0.06 11.80
C MET A 259 -2.50 -1.22 12.72
N ARG A 260 -2.85 -1.12 14.00
CA ARG A 260 -2.65 -2.23 14.95
C ARG A 260 -3.91 -3.08 15.02
N VAL A 261 -3.71 -4.39 15.06
CA VAL A 261 -4.75 -5.37 15.36
C VAL A 261 -4.78 -5.57 16.88
N VAL A 262 -5.94 -5.37 17.51
CA VAL A 262 -6.16 -5.63 18.93
C VAL A 262 -7.31 -6.62 19.04
N GLY A 263 -7.01 -7.89 19.36
CA GLY A 263 -7.98 -8.98 19.25
C GLY A 263 -8.45 -9.15 17.81
N ASP A 264 -9.76 -9.22 17.59
CA ASP A 264 -10.37 -9.32 16.25
C ASP A 264 -10.72 -7.96 15.63
N ALA A 265 -10.39 -6.84 16.30
CA ALA A 265 -10.73 -5.49 15.85
C ALA A 265 -9.50 -4.70 15.39
N PHE A 266 -9.63 -4.01 14.24
CA PHE A 266 -8.66 -3.00 13.82
C PHE A 266 -8.83 -1.73 14.65
N THR A 267 -7.72 -1.20 15.16
CA THR A 267 -7.71 0.20 15.62
C THR A 267 -8.00 1.10 14.42
N LYS A 268 -8.96 2.03 14.52
CA LYS A 268 -9.27 2.99 13.45
C LYS A 268 -8.07 3.88 13.07
N LEU A 269 -7.09 4.00 13.97
CA LEU A 269 -5.92 4.86 13.83
C LEU A 269 -4.70 4.05 13.43
N ALA A 270 -3.89 4.61 12.53
CA ALA A 270 -2.54 4.12 12.31
C ALA A 270 -1.55 4.76 13.28
N TYR A 271 -0.50 4.00 13.56
CA TYR A 271 0.58 4.37 14.47
C TYR A 271 1.90 4.40 13.71
N PRO A 272 2.82 5.32 14.08
CA PRO A 272 4.15 5.34 13.50
C PRO A 272 4.96 4.16 14.02
N GLY A 273 5.89 3.68 13.20
CA GLY A 273 6.81 2.64 13.60
C GLY A 273 8.10 2.65 12.81
N THR A 274 8.91 1.62 13.05
CA THR A 274 10.18 1.38 12.36
C THR A 274 10.28 -0.09 11.98
N PHE A 275 10.99 -0.38 10.89
CA PHE A 275 11.33 -1.75 10.52
C PHE A 275 12.65 -2.16 11.16
N VAL A 276 12.60 -3.26 11.90
CA VAL A 276 13.76 -3.91 12.51
C VAL A 276 13.97 -5.29 11.91
N ARG A 277 15.19 -5.81 11.96
CA ARG A 277 15.47 -7.20 11.60
C ARG A 277 15.21 -8.10 12.80
N MET A 278 14.28 -9.04 12.65
CA MET A 278 14.00 -10.10 13.61
C MET A 278 14.02 -11.43 12.87
N ASP A 279 14.85 -12.37 13.31
CA ASP A 279 15.01 -13.70 12.70
C ASP A 279 15.21 -13.66 11.17
N GLY A 280 16.02 -12.71 10.69
CA GLY A 280 16.29 -12.52 9.27
C GLY A 280 15.16 -11.85 8.47
N CYS A 281 14.01 -11.59 9.08
CA CYS A 281 12.85 -10.94 8.46
C CYS A 281 12.78 -9.46 8.84
N TRP A 282 12.19 -8.63 7.97
CA TRP A 282 11.84 -7.26 8.33
C TRP A 282 10.50 -7.25 9.05
N THR A 283 10.48 -6.76 10.28
CA THR A 283 9.29 -6.70 11.12
C THR A 283 9.03 -5.27 11.53
N TRP A 284 7.80 -4.80 11.33
CA TRP A 284 7.40 -3.48 11.80
C TRP A 284 7.18 -3.50 13.30
N LYS A 285 7.70 -2.49 13.99
CA LYS A 285 7.50 -2.23 15.42
C LYS A 285 6.98 -0.82 15.60
N ALA A 286 5.86 -0.70 16.29
CA ALA A 286 5.34 0.60 16.71
C ALA A 286 6.39 1.32 17.56
N ILE A 287 6.56 2.62 17.33
CA ILE A 287 7.39 3.47 18.21
C ILE A 287 6.56 4.16 19.29
N LEU A 288 5.22 4.14 19.14
CA LEU A 288 4.27 4.63 20.13
C LEU A 288 3.30 3.53 20.53
N GLU A 289 2.94 3.47 21.81
CA GLU A 289 1.86 2.61 22.28
C GLU A 289 0.50 3.20 21.90
N GLU A 290 0.31 4.49 22.18
CA GLU A 290 -0.89 5.26 21.85
C GLU A 290 -0.52 6.69 21.43
N TRP A 291 -1.39 7.38 20.70
CA TRP A 291 -1.14 8.78 20.34
C TRP A 291 -1.07 9.71 21.55
N LYS A 292 -1.78 9.38 22.64
CA LYS A 292 -1.73 10.16 23.89
C LYS A 292 -0.37 10.11 24.58
N SER A 293 0.47 9.11 24.27
CA SER A 293 1.81 8.97 24.86
C SER A 293 2.88 9.70 24.05
N TYR A 294 2.53 10.34 22.94
CA TYR A 294 3.49 11.09 22.13
C TYR A 294 4.00 12.33 22.88
N ALA A 295 5.33 12.41 23.02
CA ALA A 295 6.02 13.58 23.54
C ALA A 295 7.15 14.00 22.57
N PRO A 296 7.26 15.30 22.22
CA PRO A 296 8.35 15.78 21.39
C PRO A 296 9.73 15.45 21.98
N GLY A 297 10.70 15.15 21.12
CA GLY A 297 12.10 14.88 21.49
C GLY A 297 12.46 13.40 21.55
N GLN A 298 11.47 12.50 21.55
CA GLN A 298 11.71 11.05 21.55
C GLN A 298 11.96 10.50 20.14
N HIS A 299 11.39 11.14 19.11
CA HIS A 299 11.41 10.63 17.74
C HIS A 299 11.57 11.76 16.72
N ARG A 300 12.81 12.18 16.49
CA ARG A 300 13.16 13.35 15.65
C ARG A 300 12.38 13.44 14.32
N ALA A 301 12.25 12.34 13.59
CA ALA A 301 11.54 12.32 12.30
C ALA A 301 10.03 12.60 12.46
N LEU A 302 9.40 11.99 13.46
CA LEU A 302 8.00 12.24 13.80
C LEU A 302 7.82 13.67 14.33
N ASP A 303 8.75 14.15 15.16
CA ASP A 303 8.69 15.50 15.74
C ASP A 303 8.70 16.59 14.67
N VAL A 304 9.54 16.45 13.65
CA VAL A 304 9.54 17.36 12.49
C VAL A 304 8.20 17.29 11.77
N ALA A 305 7.67 16.10 11.54
CA ALA A 305 6.41 15.93 10.82
C ALA A 305 5.19 16.52 11.56
N VAL A 306 5.14 16.41 12.89
CA VAL A 306 4.08 16.98 13.73
C VAL A 306 4.21 18.49 13.84
N ARG A 307 5.42 19.01 14.08
CA ARG A 307 5.66 20.44 14.30
C ARG A 307 5.33 21.30 13.08
N GLU A 308 5.51 20.76 11.88
CA GLU A 308 5.30 21.49 10.63
C GLU A 308 3.87 21.43 10.10
N LEU A 309 2.90 20.93 10.88
CA LEU A 309 1.49 20.97 10.53
C LEU A 309 0.90 22.38 10.74
N LYS A 310 0.19 22.88 9.73
CA LYS A 310 -0.34 24.25 9.71
C LYS A 310 -1.51 24.40 10.69
N THR A 311 -2.37 23.40 10.75
CA THR A 311 -3.58 23.37 11.60
C THR A 311 -3.26 23.13 13.07
N ARG A 312 -2.06 22.60 13.37
CA ARG A 312 -1.63 22.17 14.71
C ARG A 312 -2.59 21.16 15.38
N MET A 313 -3.41 20.47 14.58
CA MET A 313 -4.29 19.43 15.12
C MET A 313 -3.48 18.26 15.70
N PRO A 314 -3.93 17.66 16.82
CA PRO A 314 -3.38 16.39 17.28
C PRO A 314 -3.49 15.33 16.17
N ILE A 315 -2.43 14.53 15.97
CA ILE A 315 -2.37 13.62 14.81
C ILE A 315 -3.51 12.60 14.79
N ALA A 316 -3.90 12.06 15.94
CA ALA A 316 -5.07 11.17 16.03
C ALA A 316 -6.35 11.84 15.49
N TYR A 317 -6.53 13.12 15.80
CA TYR A 317 -7.68 13.89 15.32
C TYR A 317 -7.55 14.27 13.85
N LEU A 318 -6.35 14.59 13.37
CA LEU A 318 -6.06 14.78 11.95
C LEU A 318 -6.42 13.52 11.15
N ILE A 319 -6.00 12.34 11.61
CA ILE A 319 -6.34 11.04 10.99
C ILE A 319 -7.86 10.83 10.97
N ASP A 320 -8.53 10.92 12.12
CA ASP A 320 -9.98 10.70 12.20
C ASP A 320 -10.77 11.68 11.32
N SER A 321 -10.42 12.97 11.35
CA SER A 321 -11.05 14.01 10.54
C SER A 321 -10.87 13.73 9.05
N THR A 322 -9.66 13.35 8.62
CA THR A 322 -9.42 12.99 7.23
C THR A 322 -10.22 11.77 6.81
N LEU A 323 -10.29 10.72 7.63
CA LEU A 323 -11.08 9.52 7.33
C LEU A 323 -12.56 9.82 7.13
N ARG A 324 -13.12 10.70 7.97
CA ARG A 324 -14.51 11.16 7.85
C ARG A 324 -14.72 11.98 6.58
N ILE A 325 -13.77 12.86 6.26
CA ILE A 325 -13.84 13.70 5.06
C ILE A 325 -13.78 12.86 3.78
N THR A 326 -12.83 11.93 3.68
CA THR A 326 -12.58 11.20 2.43
C THR A 326 -13.46 9.96 2.28
N SER A 327 -14.18 9.56 3.33
CA SER A 327 -14.82 8.23 3.43
C SER A 327 -13.83 7.08 3.17
N GLY A 328 -12.53 7.31 3.41
CA GLY A 328 -11.42 6.48 2.92
C GLY A 328 -11.20 5.15 3.66
N VAL A 329 -12.07 4.78 4.60
CA VAL A 329 -11.98 3.52 5.37
C VAL A 329 -11.96 2.29 4.44
N SER A 330 -12.75 2.34 3.36
CA SER A 330 -12.79 1.30 2.33
C SER A 330 -11.42 1.08 1.68
N VAL A 331 -10.77 2.15 1.23
CA VAL A 331 -9.47 2.12 0.54
C VAL A 331 -8.34 1.68 1.49
N LEU A 332 -8.38 2.07 2.76
CA LEU A 332 -7.37 1.66 3.74
C LEU A 332 -7.44 0.18 4.10
N LEU A 333 -8.62 -0.43 4.08
CA LEU A 333 -8.82 -1.84 4.45
C LEU A 333 -8.78 -2.80 3.25
N SER A 334 -8.83 -2.33 1.99
CA SER A 334 -9.30 -3.18 0.89
C SER A 334 -8.35 -4.22 0.31
N GLN A 335 -7.01 -4.13 0.41
CA GLN A 335 -6.22 -5.16 -0.32
C GLN A 335 -6.21 -6.56 0.31
N ASP A 336 -6.53 -6.68 1.60
CA ASP A 336 -6.60 -7.99 2.25
C ASP A 336 -7.94 -8.70 1.97
N ALA A 337 -8.93 -8.00 1.39
CA ALA A 337 -10.24 -8.55 1.02
C ALA A 337 -10.28 -9.19 -0.38
N PHE A 338 -9.19 -9.13 -1.16
CA PHE A 338 -9.10 -9.70 -2.51
C PHE A 338 -8.57 -11.13 -2.56
N ARG A 339 -8.41 -11.76 -1.40
CA ARG A 339 -7.77 -13.06 -1.24
C ARG A 339 -8.63 -13.91 -0.29
N PRO A 340 -8.83 -15.20 -0.61
CA PRO A 340 -9.78 -16.08 0.08
C PRO A 340 -9.45 -16.26 1.56
#